data_AF-A0A182MVT8-F1
#
_entry.id   AF-A0A182MVT8-F1
#
_cell.length_a   1.000
_cell.length_b   1.000
_cell.length_c   1.000
_cell.angle_alpha   90.00
_cell.angle_beta   90.00
_cell.angle_gamma   90.00
#
_symmetry.space_group_name_H-M   'P 1'
#
loop_
_entity.id
_entity.type
_entity.pdbx_description
1 polymer ?
#
loop_
_entity_poly.entity_id
_entity_poly.type
_entity_poly.pdbx_seq_one_letter_code
_entity_poly.pdbx_strand_id
1 'polypeptide(L)'
;MSHGGLLGSSEAAYCGVPVVATPMYGDQYNNAAALANRGMGVVLPYEDITLDSVYESLRKVLEPEAMESAKQVSFSYRNRPMSPLESAVWWCEHVAATGGLPLAQSYSSELPWYSYHQFDVYIVTITFLVIYHSCWIWLFKRVCCRGVSGFSDEKLKTN
;
A
#
# COMPACT_ATOMS: atom_id res chain seq x y z
N MET A 1 -18.38 -12.09 3.41
CA MET A 1 -17.81 -10.73 3.31
C MET A 1 -16.52 -10.70 4.11
N SER A 2 -15.51 -9.95 3.68
CA SER A 2 -14.20 -9.84 4.34
C SER A 2 -13.64 -8.43 4.14
N HIS A 3 -12.64 -8.04 4.93
CA HIS A 3 -11.91 -6.79 4.73
C HIS A 3 -10.78 -6.91 3.68
N GLY A 4 -10.53 -8.10 3.11
CA GLY A 4 -9.46 -8.29 2.13
C GLY A 4 -8.06 -8.46 2.73
N GLY A 5 -7.93 -8.86 4.00
CA GLY A 5 -6.63 -9.22 4.57
C GLY A 5 -6.02 -10.45 3.90
N LEU A 6 -4.68 -10.54 3.92
CA LEU A 6 -3.94 -11.60 3.24
C LEU A 6 -4.37 -13.02 3.67
N LEU A 7 -4.52 -13.25 4.98
CA LEU A 7 -4.87 -14.57 5.52
C LEU A 7 -6.30 -14.98 5.15
N GLY A 8 -7.28 -14.08 5.33
CA GLY A 8 -8.67 -14.36 4.95
C GLY A 8 -8.86 -14.52 3.44
N SER A 9 -8.11 -13.75 2.64
CA SER A 9 -8.10 -13.91 1.18
C SER A 9 -7.49 -15.24 0.76
N SER A 10 -6.44 -15.69 1.46
CA SER A 10 -5.82 -17.00 1.24
C SER A 10 -6.75 -18.15 1.63
N GLU A 11 -7.49 -18.02 2.73
CA GLU A 11 -8.52 -18.98 3.14
C GLU A 11 -9.64 -19.08 2.10
N ALA A 12 -10.15 -17.93 1.63
CA ALA A 12 -11.16 -17.89 0.58
C ALA A 12 -10.69 -18.57 -0.72
N ALA A 13 -9.44 -18.30 -1.13
CA ALA A 13 -8.81 -18.98 -2.26
C ALA A 13 -8.70 -20.49 -2.01
N TYR A 14 -8.22 -20.91 -0.84
CA TYR A 14 -8.07 -22.33 -0.51
C TYR A 14 -9.41 -23.08 -0.50
N CYS A 15 -10.46 -22.48 0.05
CA CYS A 15 -11.79 -23.05 0.18
C CYS A 15 -12.65 -22.89 -1.09
N GLY A 16 -12.21 -22.07 -2.07
CA GLY A 16 -12.96 -21.83 -3.30
C GLY A 16 -14.26 -21.08 -3.07
N VAL A 17 -14.25 -20.11 -2.15
CA VAL A 17 -15.41 -19.30 -1.79
C VAL A 17 -15.23 -17.89 -2.35
N PRO A 18 -16.16 -17.37 -3.17
CA PRO A 18 -16.06 -16.00 -3.65
C PRO A 18 -16.42 -15.00 -2.54
N VAL A 19 -15.81 -13.81 -2.58
CA VAL A 19 -15.84 -12.87 -1.43
C VAL A 19 -16.14 -11.44 -1.86
N VAL A 20 -17.10 -10.79 -1.18
CA VAL A 20 -17.19 -9.33 -1.16
C VAL A 20 -16.11 -8.80 -0.21
N ALA A 21 -15.17 -8.03 -0.74
CA ALA A 21 -14.02 -7.48 -0.04
C ALA A 21 -14.19 -5.97 0.19
N THR A 22 -14.02 -5.53 1.43
CA THR A 22 -14.12 -4.13 1.86
C THR A 22 -12.79 -3.68 2.46
N PRO A 23 -11.83 -3.28 1.62
CA PRO A 23 -10.50 -2.88 2.09
C PRO A 23 -10.56 -1.56 2.87
N MET A 24 -9.84 -1.50 3.98
CA MET A 24 -9.78 -0.35 4.88
C MET A 24 -8.38 0.27 4.96
N TYR A 25 -7.32 -0.55 4.89
CA TYR A 25 -5.96 -0.07 5.07
C TYR A 25 -4.90 -1.00 4.49
N GLY A 26 -3.73 -0.44 4.17
CA GLY A 26 -2.50 -1.20 3.89
C GLY A 26 -2.59 -2.05 2.63
N ASP A 27 -2.21 -3.32 2.75
CA ASP A 27 -2.16 -4.29 1.65
C ASP A 27 -3.55 -4.79 1.19
N GLN A 28 -4.60 -4.51 1.97
CA GLN A 28 -5.95 -5.00 1.72
C GLN A 28 -6.50 -4.57 0.35
N TYR A 29 -6.16 -3.38 -0.11
CA TYR A 29 -6.57 -2.89 -1.44
C TYR A 29 -6.01 -3.76 -2.56
N ASN A 30 -4.73 -4.15 -2.46
CA ASN A 30 -4.08 -5.03 -3.43
C ASN A 30 -4.66 -6.44 -3.40
N ASN A 31 -4.92 -6.97 -2.21
CA ASN A 31 -5.53 -8.28 -2.03
C ASN A 31 -6.97 -8.31 -2.57
N ALA A 32 -7.77 -7.27 -2.31
CA ALA A 32 -9.12 -7.13 -2.83
C ALA A 32 -9.14 -7.03 -4.36
N ALA A 33 -8.25 -6.22 -4.94
CA ALA A 33 -8.06 -6.15 -6.39
C ALA A 33 -7.62 -7.50 -6.98
N ALA A 34 -6.75 -8.23 -6.29
CA ALA A 34 -6.30 -9.56 -6.68
C ALA A 34 -7.44 -10.60 -6.69
N LEU A 35 -8.37 -10.56 -5.73
CA LEU A 35 -9.57 -11.41 -5.71
C LEU A 35 -10.51 -11.06 -6.86
N ALA A 36 -10.76 -9.77 -7.10
CA ALA A 36 -11.62 -9.29 -8.17
C ALA A 36 -11.06 -9.61 -9.56
N ASN A 37 -9.76 -9.41 -9.78
CA ASN A 37 -9.09 -9.73 -11.04
C ASN A 37 -9.11 -11.24 -11.35
N ARG A 38 -9.20 -12.08 -10.31
CA ARG A 38 -9.37 -13.54 -10.45
C ARG A 38 -10.83 -13.96 -10.63
N GLY A 39 -11.76 -13.01 -10.75
CA GLY A 39 -13.20 -13.29 -10.89
C GLY A 39 -13.87 -13.84 -9.64
N MET A 40 -13.14 -14.00 -8.54
CA MET A 40 -13.65 -14.63 -7.31
C MET A 40 -14.00 -13.61 -6.22
N GLY A 41 -14.05 -12.32 -6.54
CA GLY A 41 -14.37 -11.30 -5.57
C GLY A 41 -15.01 -10.05 -6.15
N VAL A 42 -15.73 -9.34 -5.29
CA VAL A 42 -16.32 -8.03 -5.60
C VAL A 42 -15.75 -7.05 -4.59
N VAL A 43 -15.19 -5.94 -5.06
CA VAL A 43 -14.70 -4.88 -4.16
C VAL A 43 -15.86 -3.96 -3.83
N LEU A 44 -16.15 -3.81 -2.53
CA LEU A 44 -17.07 -2.83 -1.98
C LEU A 44 -16.24 -1.80 -1.22
N PRO A 45 -16.04 -0.57 -1.76
CA PRO A 45 -15.29 0.48 -1.06
C PRO A 45 -15.89 0.75 0.33
N TYR A 46 -15.03 0.99 1.31
CA TYR A 46 -15.47 1.20 2.69
C TYR A 46 -16.35 2.45 2.83
N GLU A 47 -16.07 3.47 2.02
CA GLU A 47 -16.81 4.74 1.98
C GLU A 47 -18.20 4.60 1.37
N ASP A 48 -18.44 3.55 0.58
CA ASP A 48 -19.66 3.35 -0.21
C ASP A 48 -20.62 2.34 0.42
N ILE A 49 -20.42 1.94 1.68
CA ILE A 49 -21.28 0.96 2.36
C ILE A 49 -22.67 1.55 2.59
N THR A 50 -23.64 1.06 1.83
CA THR A 50 -25.07 1.36 1.95
C THR A 50 -25.85 0.06 1.77
N LEU A 51 -27.15 0.06 2.07
CA LEU A 51 -28.00 -1.11 1.88
C LEU A 51 -27.94 -1.61 0.42
N ASP A 52 -28.06 -0.69 -0.54
CA ASP A 52 -28.10 -1.00 -1.96
C ASP A 52 -26.74 -1.50 -2.47
N SER A 53 -25.63 -0.88 -2.06
CA SER A 53 -24.30 -1.31 -2.50
C SER A 53 -23.92 -2.68 -1.95
N VAL A 54 -24.30 -2.99 -0.71
CA VAL A 54 -24.12 -4.32 -0.11
C VAL A 54 -24.98 -5.34 -0.84
N TYR A 55 -26.26 -5.02 -1.10
CA TYR A 55 -27.18 -5.91 -1.80
C TYR A 55 -26.67 -6.25 -3.21
N GLU A 56 -26.27 -5.27 -4.00
CA GLU A 56 -25.74 -5.50 -5.35
C GLU A 56 -24.39 -6.26 -5.32
N SER A 57 -23.53 -5.96 -4.35
CA SER A 57 -22.26 -6.70 -4.19
C SER A 57 -22.49 -8.17 -3.86
N LEU A 58 -23.46 -8.47 -3.00
CA LEU A 58 -23.86 -9.83 -2.67
C LEU A 58 -24.53 -10.53 -3.86
N ARG A 59 -25.41 -9.84 -4.59
CA ARG A 59 -26.04 -10.40 -5.79
C ARG A 59 -24.98 -10.82 -6.80
N LYS A 60 -24.00 -9.95 -7.05
CA LYS A 60 -22.89 -10.20 -7.98
C LYS A 60 -21.97 -11.33 -7.53
N VAL A 61 -21.60 -11.40 -6.25
CA VAL A 61 -20.70 -12.46 -5.75
C VAL A 61 -21.35 -13.85 -5.75
N LEU A 62 -22.69 -13.91 -5.75
CA LEU A 62 -23.47 -15.14 -5.79
C LEU A 62 -23.78 -15.60 -7.22
N GLU A 63 -23.36 -14.85 -8.24
CA GLU A 63 -23.50 -15.27 -9.63
C GLU A 63 -22.64 -16.54 -9.90
N PRO A 64 -23.12 -17.49 -10.73
CA PRO A 64 -22.45 -18.76 -10.99
C PRO A 64 -20.98 -18.59 -11.44
N GLU A 65 -20.70 -17.53 -12.20
CA GLU A 65 -19.38 -17.20 -12.75
C GLU A 65 -18.35 -16.94 -11.63
N ALA A 66 -18.76 -16.28 -10.55
CA ALA A 66 -17.90 -16.00 -9.41
C ALA A 66 -17.55 -17.29 -8.65
N MET A 67 -18.52 -18.20 -8.52
CA MET A 67 -18.32 -19.52 -7.91
C MET A 67 -17.42 -20.42 -8.77
N GLU A 68 -17.59 -20.41 -10.10
CA GLU A 68 -16.73 -21.15 -11.02
C GLU A 68 -15.29 -20.63 -10.95
N SER A 69 -15.11 -19.31 -10.99
CA SER A 69 -13.81 -18.67 -10.85
C SER A 69 -13.14 -19.03 -9.52
N ALA A 70 -13.89 -18.99 -8.41
CA ALA A 70 -13.38 -19.36 -7.09
C ALA A 70 -12.92 -20.82 -7.03
N LYS A 71 -13.63 -21.75 -7.67
CA LYS A 71 -13.22 -23.16 -7.78
C LYS A 71 -11.94 -23.33 -8.60
N GLN A 72 -11.80 -22.61 -9.71
CA GLN A 72 -10.58 -22.64 -10.53
C GLN A 72 -9.37 -22.08 -9.76
N VAL A 73 -9.57 -21.00 -9.00
CA VAL A 73 -8.54 -20.45 -8.12
C VAL A 73 -8.17 -21.45 -7.04
N SER A 74 -9.15 -22.07 -6.36
CA SER A 74 -8.90 -23.09 -5.34
C SER A 74 -8.13 -24.29 -5.88
N PHE A 75 -8.53 -24.79 -7.06
CA PHE A 75 -7.80 -25.84 -7.75
C PHE A 75 -6.34 -25.45 -7.95
N SER A 76 -6.08 -24.26 -8.50
CA SER A 76 -4.71 -23.79 -8.75
C SER A 76 -3.93 -23.56 -7.44
N TYR A 77 -4.59 -23.03 -6.41
CA TYR A 77 -3.99 -22.73 -5.10
C TYR A 77 -3.54 -24.00 -4.37
N ARG A 78 -4.30 -25.10 -4.53
CA ARG A 78 -4.02 -26.40 -3.91
C ARG A 78 -3.07 -27.25 -4.76
N ASN A 79 -3.15 -27.16 -6.09
CA ASN A 79 -2.33 -27.94 -7.03
C ASN A 79 -1.04 -27.20 -7.39
N ARG A 80 -0.21 -27.04 -6.38
CA ARG A 80 1.14 -26.47 -6.48
C ARG A 80 2.19 -27.59 -6.43
N PRO A 81 3.39 -27.39 -7.01
CA PRO A 81 4.40 -28.45 -7.11
C PRO A 81 4.85 -29.05 -5.76
N MET A 82 4.71 -28.30 -4.67
CA MET A 82 5.13 -28.71 -3.32
C MET A 82 4.13 -28.20 -2.28
N SER A 83 3.75 -29.06 -1.33
CA SER A 83 2.80 -28.69 -0.27
C SER A 83 3.35 -27.59 0.65
N PRO A 84 2.50 -26.85 1.40
CA PRO A 84 2.96 -25.83 2.36
C PRO A 84 3.95 -26.36 3.38
N LEU A 85 3.70 -27.58 3.86
CA LEU A 85 4.56 -28.22 4.85
C LEU A 85 5.91 -28.57 4.25
N GLU A 86 5.94 -29.22 3.09
CA GLU A 86 7.19 -29.60 2.41
C GLU A 86 8.02 -28.36 2.05
N SER A 87 7.39 -27.28 1.57
CA SER A 87 8.11 -26.03 1.29
C SER A 87 8.72 -25.44 2.54
N ALA A 88 8.00 -25.45 3.67
CA ALA A 88 8.53 -24.95 4.93
C ALA A 88 9.72 -25.80 5.42
N VAL A 89 9.58 -27.13 5.39
CA VAL A 89 10.67 -28.06 5.75
C VAL A 89 11.89 -27.82 4.87
N TRP A 90 11.70 -27.74 3.54
CA TRP A 90 12.78 -27.52 2.60
C TRP A 90 13.54 -26.22 2.90
N TRP A 91 12.84 -25.11 3.15
CA TRP A 91 13.51 -23.85 3.50
C TRP A 91 14.25 -23.92 4.83
N CYS A 92 13.69 -24.59 5.84
CA CYS A 92 14.37 -24.81 7.11
C CYS A 92 15.67 -25.63 6.94
N GLU A 93 15.60 -26.75 6.22
CA GLU A 93 16.76 -27.59 5.93
C GLU A 93 17.80 -26.87 5.09
N HIS A 94 17.36 -26.12 4.07
CA HIS A 94 18.24 -25.37 3.19
C HIS A 94 19.01 -24.28 3.94
N VAL A 95 18.34 -23.53 4.82
CA VAL A 95 18.98 -22.50 5.66
C VAL A 95 19.97 -23.13 6.64
N ALA A 96 19.60 -24.26 7.27
CA ALA A 96 20.50 -24.99 8.18
C ALA A 96 21.75 -25.53 7.46
N ALA A 97 21.59 -26.08 6.26
CA ALA A 97 22.68 -26.63 5.46
C ALA A 97 23.63 -25.56 4.90
N THR A 98 23.12 -24.37 4.58
CA THR A 98 23.89 -23.26 3.99
C THR A 98 24.44 -22.29 5.04
N GLY A 99 24.17 -22.51 6.32
CA GLY A 99 24.60 -21.62 7.40
C GLY A 99 23.97 -20.23 7.32
N GLY A 100 22.71 -20.13 6.88
CA GLY A 100 21.99 -18.86 6.82
C GLY A 100 22.06 -18.10 5.50
N LEU A 101 22.49 -18.73 4.40
CA LEU A 101 22.59 -18.12 3.07
C LEU A 101 23.31 -16.76 3.07
N PRO A 102 24.59 -16.67 3.47
CA PRO A 102 25.28 -15.39 3.65
C PRO A 102 25.29 -14.50 2.39
N LEU A 103 25.27 -15.11 1.19
CA LEU A 103 25.23 -14.38 -0.07
C LEU A 103 23.82 -13.88 -0.46
N ALA A 104 22.76 -14.39 0.17
CA ALA A 104 21.39 -13.96 -0.06
C ALA A 104 20.88 -12.99 1.02
N GLN A 105 21.62 -12.85 2.12
CA GLN A 105 21.29 -11.89 3.16
C GLN A 105 21.44 -10.46 2.62
N SER A 106 20.51 -9.59 3.00
CA SER A 106 20.69 -8.17 2.75
C SER A 106 21.86 -7.66 3.58
N TYR A 107 22.77 -6.92 2.94
CA TYR A 107 23.85 -6.20 3.61
C TYR A 107 23.33 -5.19 4.65
N SER A 108 22.04 -4.85 4.60
CA SER A 108 21.36 -4.02 5.61
C SER A 108 21.54 -4.53 7.04
N SER A 109 21.72 -5.83 7.26
CA SER A 109 21.92 -6.42 8.59
C SER A 109 23.28 -6.09 9.21
N GLU A 110 24.28 -5.75 8.39
CA GLU A 110 25.64 -5.39 8.82
C GLU A 110 25.85 -3.87 8.88
N LEU A 111 24.87 -3.07 8.43
CA LEU A 111 24.99 -1.62 8.43
C LEU A 111 25.02 -1.07 9.86
N PRO A 112 25.87 -0.07 10.14
CA PRO A 112 25.76 0.72 11.36
C PRO A 112 24.36 1.33 11.48
N TRP A 113 23.82 1.39 12.69
CA TRP A 113 22.44 1.83 12.96
C TRP A 113 22.11 3.19 12.32
N TYR A 114 23.06 4.12 12.25
CA TYR A 114 22.86 5.45 11.65
C TYR A 114 22.72 5.41 10.12
N SER A 115 23.43 4.51 9.44
CA SER A 115 23.29 4.29 7.99
C SER A 115 22.03 3.49 7.68
N TYR A 116 21.69 2.51 8.52
CA TYR A 116 20.44 1.77 8.43
C TYR A 116 19.22 2.69 8.53
N HIS A 117 19.25 3.67 9.44
CA HIS A 117 18.21 4.69 9.59
C HIS A 117 18.37 5.92 8.69
N GLN A 118 19.30 5.92 7.73
CA GLN A 118 19.43 6.95 6.69
C GLN A 118 19.48 8.40 7.22
N PHE A 119 20.22 8.63 8.30
CA PHE A 119 20.31 9.96 8.94
C PHE A 119 20.83 11.05 8.00
N ASP A 120 21.75 10.70 7.09
CA ASP A 120 22.26 11.58 6.05
C ASP A 120 21.16 12.09 5.12
N VAL A 121 20.28 11.20 4.67
CA VAL A 121 19.11 11.55 3.84
C VAL A 121 18.18 12.49 4.60
N TYR A 122 17.86 12.18 5.86
CA TYR A 122 16.99 13.05 6.67
C TYR A 122 17.58 14.45 6.85
N ILE A 123 18.88 14.57 7.13
CA ILE A 123 19.54 15.88 7.30
C ILE A 123 19.46 16.69 6.00
N VAL A 124 19.75 16.08 4.85
CA VAL A 124 19.70 16.77 3.55
C VAL A 124 18.28 17.20 3.22
N THR A 125 17.28 16.32 3.42
CA THR A 125 15.88 16.62 3.15
C THR A 125 15.35 17.74 4.05
N ILE A 126 15.63 17.69 5.37
CA ILE A 126 15.22 18.73 6.31
C ILE A 126 15.88 20.07 5.95
N THR A 127 17.17 20.06 5.65
CA THR A 127 17.90 21.28 5.25
C THR A 127 17.28 21.90 4.00
N PHE A 128 16.96 21.09 2.99
CA PHE A 128 16.31 21.57 1.77
C PHE A 128 14.92 22.18 2.05
N LEU A 129 14.10 21.52 2.88
CA LEU A 129 12.78 22.04 3.26
C LEU A 129 12.89 23.37 4.02
N VAL A 130 13.84 23.49 4.96
CA VAL A 130 14.08 24.73 5.70
C VAL A 130 14.49 25.86 4.75
N ILE A 131 15.43 25.60 3.83
CA ILE A 131 15.85 26.59 2.82
C ILE A 131 14.66 26.98 1.94
N TYR A 132 13.93 26.01 1.39
CA TYR A 132 12.75 26.25 0.56
C TYR A 132 11.72 27.15 1.27
N HIS A 133 11.31 26.79 2.49
CA HIS A 133 10.35 27.58 3.25
C HIS A 133 10.90 28.96 3.63
N SER A 134 12.18 29.07 3.99
CA SER A 134 12.81 30.36 4.30
C SER A 134 12.84 31.29 3.09
N CYS A 135 13.14 30.77 1.89
CA CYS A 135 13.11 31.51 0.63
C CYS A 135 11.69 31.98 0.29
N TRP A 136 10.68 31.13 0.47
CA TRP A 136 9.28 31.51 0.27
C TRP A 136 8.82 32.59 1.23
N ILE A 137 9.14 32.48 2.52
CA ILE A 137 8.82 33.49 3.53
C ILE A 137 9.51 34.81 3.18
N TRP A 138 10.78 34.77 2.80
CA TRP A 138 11.54 35.96 2.41
C TRP A 138 10.95 36.62 1.14
N LEU A 139 10.60 35.83 0.13
CA LEU A 139 9.97 36.32 -1.10
C LEU A 139 8.60 36.94 -0.82
N PHE A 140 7.77 36.26 -0.01
CA PHE A 140 6.47 36.77 0.43
C PHE A 140 6.62 38.09 1.19
N LYS A 141 7.53 38.16 2.17
CA LYS A 141 7.85 39.41 2.88
C LYS A 141 8.32 40.50 1.91
N ARG A 142 9.15 40.18 0.93
CA ARG A 142 9.65 41.15 -0.04
C ARG A 142 8.55 41.66 -0.98
N VAL A 143 7.60 40.82 -1.40
CA VAL A 143 6.47 41.23 -2.25
C VAL A 143 5.45 42.03 -1.43
N CYS A 144 5.07 41.56 -0.24
CA CYS A 144 4.11 42.26 0.63
C CYS A 144 4.67 43.58 1.17
N CYS A 145 5.94 43.66 1.57
CA CYS A 145 6.53 44.91 2.06
C CYS A 145 6.85 45.92 0.95
N ARG A 146 7.07 45.49 -0.31
CA ARG A 146 7.23 46.43 -1.45
C ARG A 146 5.89 47.01 -1.94
N GLY A 147 4.79 46.27 -1.77
CA GLY A 147 3.45 46.77 -2.08
C GLY A 147 3.01 47.92 -1.17
N VAL A 148 3.43 47.92 0.10
CA VAL A 148 3.11 48.99 1.06
C VAL A 148 3.92 50.27 0.80
N SER A 149 5.19 50.15 0.41
CA SER A 149 6.03 51.32 0.10
C SER A 149 5.65 52.01 -1.22
N GLY A 150 5.20 51.26 -2.24
CA GLY A 150 4.81 51.84 -3.53
C GLY A 150 3.56 52.72 -3.47
N PHE A 151 2.60 52.38 -2.60
CA PHE A 151 1.38 53.17 -2.41
C PHE A 151 1.62 54.48 -1.63
N SER A 152 2.65 54.51 -0.78
CA SER A 152 3.04 55.71 -0.02
C SER A 152 3.69 56.77 -0.91
N ASP A 153 4.55 56.36 -1.84
CA ASP A 153 5.29 57.28 -2.72
C ASP A 153 4.39 57.92 -3.80
N GLU A 154 3.33 57.24 -4.25
CA GLU A 154 2.38 57.78 -5.22
C GLU A 154 1.54 58.92 -4.62
N LYS A 155 1.14 58.82 -3.33
CA LYS A 155 0.40 59.89 -2.63
C LYS A 155 1.23 61.16 -2.35
N LEU A 156 2.56 61.04 -2.31
CA LEU A 156 3.45 62.20 -2.05
C LEU A 156 3.74 63.03 -3.30
N LYS A 157 3.46 62.54 -4.51
CA LYS A 157 3.72 63.27 -5.77
C LYS A 157 2.51 64.03 -6.33
N THR A 158 1.33 63.89 -5.73
CA THR A 158 0.08 64.51 -6.20
C THR A 158 -0.41 65.69 -5.35
N ASN A 159 0.47 66.32 -4.56
CA ASN A 159 0.17 67.59 -3.88
C ASN A 159 1.23 68.64 -4.22
#